data_AF-A0A437PH05-F1
#
_entry.id   AF-A0A437PH05-F1
#
_cell.length_a   1.000
_cell.length_b   1.000
_cell.length_c   1.000
_cell.angle_alpha   90.00
_cell.angle_beta   90.00
_cell.angle_gamma   90.00
#
_symmetry.space_group_name_H-M   'P 1'
#
loop_
_entity.id
_entity.type
_entity.pdbx_description
1 polymer ?
#
loop_
_entity_poly.entity_id
_entity_poly.type
_entity_poly.pdbx_seq_one_letter_code
_entity_poly.pdbx_strand_id
1 'polypeptide(L)' 'MAFELSAESAAEYEEELTRLRQEHRDLDDAIEALMQLSGGDRLQVQRLKKRKLSLRDRITFLEDQLTPDIIA' A
#
# COMPACT_ATOMS: atom_id res chain seq x y z
N MET A 1 -8.82 -8.16 22.36
CA MET A 1 -9.39 -6.98 23.05
C MET A 1 -9.73 -6.02 21.93
N ALA A 2 -10.99 -6.00 21.50
CA ALA A 2 -11.46 -5.17 20.38
C ALA A 2 -11.33 -3.72 20.80
N PHE A 3 -10.40 -3.01 20.16
CA PHE A 3 -10.14 -1.61 20.43
C PHE A 3 -11.35 -0.83 19.90
N GLU A 4 -12.00 -0.05 20.76
CA GLU A 4 -12.96 0.96 20.33
C GLU A 4 -12.21 1.96 19.45
N LEU A 5 -12.18 1.70 18.15
CA LEU A 5 -11.84 2.71 17.16
C LEU A 5 -12.90 3.79 17.29
N SER A 6 -12.53 4.93 17.88
CA SER A 6 -13.39 6.10 17.80
C SER A 6 -13.65 6.38 16.31
N ALA A 7 -14.86 6.79 15.95
CA ALA A 7 -15.22 7.06 14.55
C ALA A 7 -14.25 8.07 13.88
N GLU A 8 -13.63 8.94 14.67
CA GLU A 8 -12.60 9.89 14.25
C GLU A 8 -11.30 9.19 13.85
N SER A 9 -10.82 8.22 14.64
CA SER A 9 -9.64 7.41 14.29
C SER A 9 -9.85 6.49 13.07
N ALA A 10 -11.07 5.95 12.90
CA ALA A 10 -11.40 5.12 11.75
C ALA A 10 -11.35 5.91 10.43
N ALA A 11 -11.91 7.14 10.43
CA ALA A 11 -11.86 8.01 9.27
C ALA A 11 -10.41 8.39 8.88
N GLU A 12 -9.55 8.68 9.86
CA GLU A 12 -8.13 8.94 9.61
C GLU A 12 -7.42 7.73 8.98
N TYR A 13 -7.68 6.52 9.49
CA TYR A 13 -7.11 5.30 8.93
C TYR A 13 -7.63 5.00 7.51
N GLU A 14 -8.91 5.25 7.22
CA GLU A 14 -9.47 5.11 5.87
C GLU A 14 -8.86 6.10 4.87
N GLU A 15 -8.63 7.34 5.30
CA GLU A 15 -7.97 8.35 4.47
C GLU A 15 -6.53 7.94 4.15
N GLU A 16 -5.77 7.51 5.16
CA GLU A 16 -4.40 7.04 4.98
C GLU A 16 -4.36 5.78 4.09
N LEU A 17 -5.29 4.83 4.31
CA LEU A 17 -5.41 3.64 3.48
C LEU A 17 -5.66 4.00 2.01
N THR A 18 -6.52 4.99 1.75
CA THR A 18 -6.81 5.48 0.41
C THR A 18 -5.57 6.08 -0.25
N ARG A 19 -4.81 6.91 0.50
CA ARG A 19 -3.54 7.50 0.02
C ARG A 19 -2.51 6.42 -0.31
N LEU A 20 -2.32 5.45 0.58
CA LEU A 20 -1.36 4.36 0.38
C LEU A 20 -1.73 3.47 -0.80
N ARG A 21 -3.02 3.17 -0.99
CA ARG A 21 -3.52 2.42 -2.17
C ARG A 21 -3.27 3.18 -3.47
N GLN A 22 -3.44 4.51 -3.47
CA GLN A 22 -3.12 5.34 -4.63
C GLN A 22 -1.62 5.32 -4.91
N GLU A 23 -0.76 5.55 -3.91
CA GLU A 23 0.70 5.49 -4.09
C GLU A 23 1.17 4.12 -4.58
N HIS A 24 0.58 3.04 -4.05
CA HIS A 24 0.88 1.67 -4.49
C HIS A 24 0.53 1.45 -5.97
N ARG A 25 -0.61 2.01 -6.43
CA ARG A 25 -1.01 1.94 -7.85
C ARG A 25 -0.07 2.76 -8.73
N ASP A 26 0.29 3.97 -8.31
CA ASP A 26 1.22 4.83 -9.05
C ASP A 26 2.59 4.17 -9.21
N LEU A 27 3.07 3.46 -8.17
CA LEU A 27 4.29 2.67 -8.26
C LEU A 27 4.18 1.51 -9.26
N ASP A 28 3.01 0.91 -9.40
CA ASP A 28 2.79 -0.16 -10.37
C ASP A 28 2.88 0.36 -11.80
N ASP A 29 2.19 1.47 -12.08
CA ASP A 29 2.22 2.14 -13.37
C ASP A 29 3.65 2.58 -13.73
N ALA A 30 4.40 3.09 -12.75
CA ALA A 30 5.81 3.46 -12.93
C ALA A 30 6.72 2.25 -13.21
N ILE A 31 6.49 1.12 -12.53
CA ILE A 31 7.22 -0.13 -12.79
C ILE A 31 6.93 -0.64 -14.20
N GLU A 32 5.66 -0.64 -14.61
CA GLU A 32 5.25 -1.08 -15.94
C GLU A 32 5.89 -0.20 -17.02
N ALA A 33 5.80 1.14 -16.87
CA ALA A 33 6.43 2.08 -17.79
C ALA A 33 7.95 1.85 -17.91
N LEU A 34 8.65 1.64 -16.78
CA LEU A 34 10.09 1.36 -16.78
C LEU A 34 10.43 0.01 -17.41
N MET A 35 9.56 -0.98 -17.29
CA MET A 35 9.76 -2.30 -17.91
C MET A 35 9.54 -2.28 -19.43
N GLN A 36 8.70 -1.37 -19.93
CA GLN A 36 8.47 -1.19 -21.38
C GLN A 36 9.61 -0.44 -22.08
N LEU A 37 10.43 0.32 -21.34
CA LEU A 37 11.59 1.03 -21.91
C LEU A 37 12.70 0.05 -22.30
N SER A 38 13.16 0.13 -23.56
CA SER A 38 14.29 -0.66 -24.07
C SER A 38 15.58 -0.26 -23.34
N GLY A 39 16.15 -1.17 -22.55
CA GLY A 39 17.30 -0.88 -21.69
C GLY A 39 16.94 -0.48 -20.25
N GLY A 40 15.70 -0.76 -19.82
CA GLY A 40 15.18 -0.42 -18.49
C GLY A 40 16.15 -0.72 -17.33
N ASP A 41 16.27 0.26 -16.42
CA ASP A 41 17.13 0.17 -15.25
C ASP A 41 16.56 -0.86 -14.26
N ARG A 42 17.11 -2.08 -14.34
CA ARG A 42 16.70 -3.22 -13.52
C ARG A 42 16.89 -2.94 -12.02
N LEU A 43 17.84 -2.08 -11.64
CA LEU A 43 18.04 -1.67 -10.25
C LEU A 43 16.92 -0.72 -9.80
N GLN A 44 16.50 0.23 -10.64
CA GLN A 44 15.34 1.07 -10.36
C GLN A 44 14.06 0.26 -10.22
N VAL A 45 13.81 -0.69 -11.12
CA VAL A 45 12.65 -1.59 -11.02
C VAL A 45 12.68 -2.39 -9.71
N GLN A 46 13.84 -2.89 -9.28
CA GLN A 46 13.99 -3.58 -7.99
C GLN A 46 13.70 -2.66 -6.80
N ARG A 47 14.16 -1.41 -6.83
CA ARG A 47 13.89 -0.42 -5.77
C ARG A 47 12.40 -0.09 -5.67
N LEU A 48 11.74 0.13 -6.81
CA LEU A 48 10.30 0.41 -6.85
C LEU A 48 9.48 -0.78 -6.35
N LYS A 49 9.83 -2.01 -6.77
CA LYS A 49 9.19 -3.23 -6.25
C LYS A 49 9.35 -3.39 -4.74
N LYS A 50 10.52 -3.06 -4.19
CA LYS A 50 10.73 -3.07 -2.73
C LYS A 50 9.86 -2.04 -2.02
N ARG A 51 9.74 -0.83 -2.56
CA ARG A 51 8.85 0.21 -2.01
C ARG A 51 7.38 -0.21 -2.09
N LYS A 52 6.96 -0.76 -3.23
CA LYS A 52 5.62 -1.32 -3.44
C LYS A 52 5.29 -2.40 -2.41
N LEU A 53 6.22 -3.31 -2.12
CA LEU A 53 6.06 -4.34 -1.09
C LEU A 53 5.82 -3.72 0.30
N SER A 54 6.63 -2.73 0.68
CA SER A 54 6.47 -2.04 1.96
C SER A 54 5.12 -1.31 2.07
N LEU A 55 4.62 -0.71 0.99
CA LEU A 55 3.30 -0.07 0.98
C LEU A 55 2.19 -1.11 1.13
N ARG A 56 2.28 -2.25 0.43
CA ARG A 56 1.33 -3.34 0.57
C ARG A 56 1.26 -3.85 2.00
N ASP A 57 2.42 -4.09 2.63
CA ASP A 57 2.47 -4.56 4.01
C ASP A 57 1.84 -3.54 4.98
N ARG A 58 2.01 -2.23 4.71
CA ARG A 58 1.39 -1.15 5.49
C ARG A 58 -0.13 -1.07 5.26
N ILE A 59 -0.59 -1.24 4.02
CA ILE A 59 -2.00 -1.30 3.64
C ILE A 59 -2.67 -2.44 4.40
N THR A 60 -2.10 -3.65 4.34
CA THR A 60 -2.63 -4.82 5.05
C THR A 60 -2.69 -4.60 6.55
N PHE A 61 -1.64 -4.00 7.14
CA PHE A 61 -1.66 -3.66 8.56
C PHE A 61 -2.82 -2.70 8.92
N LEU A 62 -3.05 -1.66 8.12
CA LEU A 62 -4.16 -0.71 8.36
C LEU A 62 -5.53 -1.34 8.12
N GLU A 63 -5.65 -2.20 7.11
CA GLU A 63 -6.86 -3.00 6.85
C GLU A 63 -7.17 -3.93 8.03
N ASP A 64 -6.16 -4.61 8.59
CA ASP A 64 -6.32 -5.46 9.77
C ASP A 64 -6.73 -4.66 11.02
N GLN A 65 -6.27 -3.41 11.15
CA GLN A 65 -6.71 -2.53 12.23
C GLN A 65 -8.17 -2.09 12.05
N LEU A 66 -8.57 -1.71 10.83
CA LEU A 66 -9.92 -1.23 10.50
C LEU A 66 -10.97 -2.35 10.47
N THR A 67 -10.57 -3.53 10.01
CA THR A 67 -11.42 -4.73 9.92
C THR A 67 -10.79 -5.86 10.73
N PRO A 68 -10.90 -5.83 12.07
CA PRO A 68 -10.27 -6.82 12.94
C PRO A 68 -10.82 -8.25 12.81
N ASP A 69 -11.71 -8.53 11.85
CA ASP A 69 -12.57 -9.73 11.85
C ASP A 69 -12.75 -10.38 10.45
N ILE A 70 -11.70 -10.49 9.64
CA ILE A 70 -11.77 -11.19 8.33
C ILE A 70 -10.63 -12.19 8.06
N ILE A 71 -9.74 -12.45 9.03
CA ILE A 71 -8.74 -13.53 8.95
C ILE A 71 -8.87 -14.42 10.20
N ALA A 72 -9.92 -15.24 10.25
CA ALA A 72 -10.11 -16.40 11.13
C ALA A 72 -10.35 -17.65 10.27
#